data_AF-A0A8S1EWJ8-F1
#
_entry.id   AF-A0A8S1EWJ8-F1
#
_cell.length_a   1.000
_cell.length_b   1.000
_cell.length_c   1.000
_cell.angle_alpha   90.00
_cell.angle_beta   90.00
_cell.angle_gamma   90.00
#
_symmetry.space_group_name_H-M   'P 1'
#
loop_
_entity.id
_entity.type
_entity.pdbx_description
1 polymer ?
#
loop_
_entity_poly.entity_id
_entity_poly.type
_entity_poly.pdbx_seq_one_letter_code
_entity_poly.pdbx_strand_id
1 'polypeptide(L)'
;MRITVLLLLAPLSFVSACDIKATLESETYHDVWVKATFFNDTVQTYKLTEEQPKKQLHIKGLFCNLKPTIFEVFPDKPPKPGQKSEKSTQAFIEGAGFINYVVLNDGIFMGMRTGVACAAGDCGASRG
;
A
#
# COMPACT_ATOMS: atom_id res chain seq x y z
N MET A 1 -18.14 33.85 -37.19
CA MET A 1 -17.59 33.65 -35.83
C MET A 1 -18.50 32.68 -35.09
N ARG A 2 -18.17 31.39 -35.06
CA ARG A 2 -18.89 30.37 -34.30
C ARG A 2 -17.85 29.59 -33.51
N ILE A 3 -17.51 30.10 -32.34
CA ILE A 3 -16.70 29.38 -31.37
C ILE A 3 -17.69 28.44 -30.65
N THR A 4 -17.84 27.24 -31.19
CA THR A 4 -18.61 26.18 -30.54
C THR A 4 -17.74 25.66 -29.40
N VAL A 5 -17.75 26.36 -28.26
CA VAL A 5 -17.18 25.86 -27.01
C VAL A 5 -18.13 24.77 -26.50
N LEU A 6 -18.01 23.55 -27.02
CA LEU A 6 -18.49 22.37 -26.32
C LEU A 6 -17.54 22.13 -25.14
N LEU A 7 -17.71 22.91 -24.09
CA LEU A 7 -17.24 22.55 -22.76
C LEU A 7 -18.14 21.40 -22.29
N LEU A 8 -17.85 20.19 -22.79
CA LEU A 8 -18.19 18.95 -22.09
C LEU A 8 -17.40 18.99 -20.78
N LEU A 9 -17.95 19.68 -19.77
CA LEU A 9 -17.71 19.31 -18.38
C LEU A 9 -18.25 17.90 -18.24
N ALA A 10 -17.44 16.91 -18.60
CA ALA A 10 -17.53 15.62 -17.96
C ALA A 10 -17.41 15.90 -16.47
N PRO A 11 -18.42 15.59 -15.62
CA PRO A 11 -18.06 15.27 -14.27
C PRO A 11 -17.19 14.02 -14.41
N LEU A 12 -15.88 14.21 -14.48
CA LEU A 12 -14.91 13.18 -14.16
C LEU A 12 -15.23 12.82 -12.71
N SER A 13 -16.20 11.93 -12.55
CA SER A 13 -16.38 11.13 -11.36
C SER A 13 -15.11 10.31 -11.27
N PHE A 14 -14.03 10.92 -10.77
CA PHE A 14 -12.87 10.22 -10.26
C PHE A 14 -13.36 9.44 -9.05
N VAL A 15 -14.17 8.40 -9.29
CA VAL A 15 -14.39 7.35 -8.31
C VAL A 15 -13.02 6.72 -8.20
N SER A 16 -12.29 7.12 -7.16
CA SER A 16 -10.95 6.65 -6.86
C SER A 16 -11.05 5.18 -6.44
N ALA A 17 -11.14 4.31 -7.44
CA ALA A 17 -11.17 2.87 -7.23
C ALA A 17 -9.74 2.34 -7.18
N CYS A 18 -9.58 1.25 -6.44
CA CYS A 18 -8.39 0.44 -6.50
C CYS A 18 -8.73 -1.01 -6.85
N ASP A 19 -7.94 -1.62 -7.72
CA ASP A 19 -7.91 -3.06 -7.94
C ASP A 19 -6.46 -3.48 -8.16
N ILE A 20 -5.77 -3.76 -7.04
CA ILE A 20 -4.32 -3.84 -7.00
C ILE A 20 -3.87 -5.16 -6.39
N LYS A 21 -3.00 -5.86 -7.11
CA LYS A 21 -2.30 -7.03 -6.61
C LYS A 21 -0.97 -6.58 -6.02
N ALA A 22 -0.86 -6.58 -4.69
CA ALA A 22 0.37 -6.24 -4.00
C ALA A 22 1.09 -7.51 -3.54
N THR A 23 2.41 -7.55 -3.66
CA THR A 23 3.24 -8.63 -3.11
C THR A 23 4.18 -8.05 -2.08
N LEU A 24 4.12 -8.54 -0.85
CA LEU A 24 5.15 -8.34 0.16
C LEU A 24 6.22 -9.41 -0.04
N GLU A 25 7.48 -9.01 -0.16
CA GLU A 25 8.63 -9.90 -0.32
C GLU A 25 9.69 -9.55 0.71
N SER A 26 10.02 -10.49 1.58
CA SER A 26 11.03 -10.34 2.62
C SER A 26 12.41 -10.63 2.06
N GLU A 27 13.34 -9.71 2.26
CA GLU A 27 14.77 -9.89 1.95
C GLU A 27 15.62 -9.99 3.23
N THR A 28 15.01 -10.38 4.34
CA THR A 28 15.66 -10.57 5.64
C THR A 28 15.97 -12.04 5.92
N TYR A 29 17.04 -12.30 6.68
CA TYR A 29 17.39 -13.63 7.21
C TYR A 29 16.61 -14.02 8.49
N HIS A 30 15.69 -13.16 8.93
CA HIS A 30 14.90 -13.36 10.14
C HIS A 30 13.42 -13.22 9.84
N ASP A 31 12.60 -13.84 10.69
CA ASP A 31 11.15 -13.71 10.64
C ASP A 31 10.74 -12.25 10.84
N VAL A 32 9.90 -11.75 9.94
CA VAL A 32 9.39 -10.37 9.99
C VAL A 32 7.87 -10.40 10.00
N TRP A 33 7.30 -9.55 10.85
CA TRP A 33 5.87 -9.33 10.93
C TRP A 33 5.53 -8.00 10.28
N VAL A 34 4.58 -8.02 9.34
CA VAL A 34 4.07 -6.84 8.66
C VAL A 34 2.63 -6.62 9.08
N LYS A 35 2.34 -5.46 9.67
CA LYS A 35 0.98 -5.03 9.95
C LYS A 35 0.54 -4.06 8.86
N ALA A 36 -0.52 -4.41 8.14
CA ALA A 36 -1.15 -3.56 7.14
C ALA A 36 -2.45 -2.99 7.71
N THR A 37 -2.59 -1.67 7.72
CA THR A 37 -3.84 -0.97 7.97
C THR A 37 -4.33 -0.39 6.66
N PHE A 38 -5.42 -0.93 6.12
CA PHE A 38 -5.94 -0.53 4.81
C PHE A 38 -6.80 0.74 4.89
N PHE A 39 -7.06 1.35 3.75
CA PHE A 39 -7.90 2.56 3.60
C PHE A 39 -9.31 2.42 4.19
N ASN A 40 -9.80 1.19 4.39
CA ASN A 40 -11.09 0.87 5.00
C ASN A 40 -10.98 0.54 6.50
N ASP A 41 -9.88 0.96 7.15
CA ASP A 41 -9.54 0.70 8.55
C ASP A 41 -9.40 -0.79 8.92
N THR A 42 -9.42 -1.71 7.93
CA THR A 42 -9.15 -3.12 8.17
C THR A 42 -7.67 -3.31 8.49
N VAL A 43 -7.38 -3.97 9.60
CA VAL A 43 -6.02 -4.31 10.01
C VAL A 43 -5.76 -5.78 9.74
N GLN A 44 -4.68 -6.09 9.05
CA GLN A 44 -4.20 -7.46 8.86
C GLN A 44 -2.73 -7.55 9.23
N THR A 45 -2.33 -8.70 9.75
CA THR A 45 -0.93 -8.98 10.09
C THR A 45 -0.45 -10.18 9.30
N TYR A 46 0.73 -10.06 8.71
CA TYR A 46 1.38 -11.10 7.91
C TYR A 46 2.71 -11.46 8.55
N LYS A 47 2.97 -12.77 8.65
CA LYS A 47 4.30 -13.28 9.00
C LYS A 47 5.01 -13.64 7.69
N LEU A 48 6.21 -13.11 7.50
CA LEU A 48 7.12 -13.51 6.43
C LEU A 48 8.28 -14.26 7.09
N THR A 49 8.58 -15.44 6.58
CA THR A 49 9.65 -16.32 7.07
C THR A 49 10.59 -16.65 5.93
N GLU A 50 11.75 -17.25 6.21
CA GLU A 50 12.66 -17.71 5.16
C GLU A 50 12.01 -18.74 4.21
N GLU A 51 11.17 -19.62 4.76
CA GLU A 51 10.40 -20.60 3.98
C GLU A 51 9.24 -19.98 3.18
N GLN A 52 8.69 -18.86 3.68
CA GLN A 52 7.57 -18.15 3.08
C GLN A 52 7.89 -16.65 2.99
N PRO A 53 8.86 -16.26 2.15
CA PRO A 53 9.33 -14.88 2.10
C PRO A 53 8.34 -13.98 1.39
N LYS A 54 7.34 -14.54 0.67
CA LYS A 54 6.40 -13.79 -0.14
C LYS A 54 4.96 -13.93 0.35
N LYS A 55 4.24 -12.81 0.39
CA LYS A 55 2.79 -12.79 0.62
C LYS A 55 2.09 -11.91 -0.41
N GLN A 56 1.12 -12.49 -1.11
CA GLN A 56 0.26 -11.75 -2.03
C GLN A 56 -0.96 -11.18 -1.30
N LEU A 57 -1.31 -9.96 -1.64
CA LEU A 57 -2.41 -9.15 -1.13
C LEU A 57 -3.24 -8.65 -2.30
N HIS A 58 -4.55 -8.59 -2.12
CA HIS A 58 -5.45 -7.97 -3.09
C HIS A 58 -6.12 -6.77 -2.44
N ILE A 59 -5.68 -5.58 -2.84
CA ILE A 59 -6.21 -4.30 -2.36
C ILE A 59 -7.26 -3.86 -3.35
N LYS A 60 -8.54 -4.00 -2.97
CA LYS A 60 -9.67 -3.66 -3.83
C LYS A 60 -10.72 -2.87 -3.09
N GLY A 61 -11.23 -1.83 -3.72
CA GLY A 61 -12.32 -1.03 -3.16
C GLY A 61 -12.62 0.22 -3.96
N LEU A 62 -13.60 0.96 -3.48
CA LEU A 62 -13.89 2.32 -3.91
C LEU A 62 -13.34 3.28 -2.86
N PHE A 63 -12.97 4.47 -3.31
CA PHE A 63 -12.45 5.55 -2.47
C PHE A 63 -11.16 5.19 -1.71
N CYS A 64 -10.28 4.42 -2.34
CA CYS A 64 -9.04 3.91 -1.72
C CYS A 64 -8.01 5.02 -1.41
N ASN A 65 -8.28 6.24 -1.87
CA ASN A 65 -7.44 7.42 -1.67
C ASN A 65 -7.92 8.36 -0.56
N LEU A 66 -9.06 8.11 0.07
CA LEU A 66 -9.55 8.99 1.14
C LEU A 66 -8.74 8.79 2.43
N LYS A 67 -8.19 7.59 2.61
CA LYS A 67 -7.33 7.22 3.73
C LYS A 67 -6.11 6.48 3.21
N PRO A 68 -4.94 6.67 3.84
CA PRO A 68 -3.76 5.96 3.41
C PRO A 68 -3.86 4.48 3.82
N THR A 69 -3.27 3.62 3.00
CA THR A 69 -2.87 2.29 3.45
C THR A 69 -1.51 2.41 4.12
N ILE A 70 -1.39 1.90 5.34
CA ILE A 70 -0.20 1.99 6.19
C ILE A 70 0.38 0.59 6.36
N PHE A 71 1.68 0.45 6.15
CA PHE A 71 2.43 -0.75 6.45
C PHE A 71 3.45 -0.47 7.56
N GLU A 72 3.47 -1.35 8.55
CA GLU A 72 4.38 -1.27 9.70
C GLU A 72 5.16 -2.57 9.85
N VAL A 73 6.46 -2.47 10.06
CA VAL A 73 7.36 -3.63 10.21
C VAL A 73 7.70 -3.89 11.66
N PHE A 74 7.62 -5.15 12.08
CA PHE A 74 8.00 -5.62 13.41
C PHE A 74 8.99 -6.79 13.26
N PRO A 75 10.28 -6.59 13.57
CA PRO A 75 11.25 -7.67 13.59
C PRO A 75 10.95 -8.68 14.69
N ASP A 76 11.11 -9.97 14.40
CA ASP A 76 11.11 -11.11 15.32
C ASP A 76 9.80 -11.41 16.08
N LYS A 77 8.95 -10.41 16.33
CA LYS A 77 7.76 -10.54 17.18
C LYS A 77 6.52 -9.95 16.53
N PRO A 78 5.34 -10.57 16.73
CA PRO A 78 4.10 -10.01 16.25
C PRO A 78 3.79 -8.69 16.95
N PRO A 79 3.12 -7.75 16.26
CA PRO A 79 2.67 -6.49 16.85
C PRO A 79 1.71 -6.75 18.00
N LYS A 80 1.90 -6.05 19.13
CA LYS A 80 0.89 -6.01 20.20
C LYS A 80 -0.29 -5.12 19.80
N PRO A 81 -1.50 -5.34 20.34
CA PRO A 81 -2.63 -4.44 20.14
C PRO A 81 -2.25 -2.99 20.48
N GLY A 82 -2.51 -2.06 19.56
CA GLY A 82 -2.20 -0.64 19.73
C GLY A 82 -0.71 -0.26 19.57
N GLN A 83 0.19 -1.23 19.37
CA GLN A 83 1.61 -0.95 19.17
C GLN A 83 1.82 -0.37 17.77
N LYS A 84 2.51 0.79 17.71
CA LYS A 84 3.02 1.37 16.48
C LYS A 84 4.47 0.97 16.25
N SER A 85 4.86 0.81 15.00
CA SER A 85 6.28 0.68 14.62
C SER A 85 6.86 2.03 14.20
N GLU A 86 8.11 2.28 14.56
CA GLU A 86 8.90 3.39 14.01
C GLU A 86 9.29 3.14 12.54
N LYS A 87 9.13 1.90 12.06
CA LYS A 87 9.43 1.43 10.71
C LYS A 87 8.14 1.33 9.90
N SER A 88 7.48 2.48 9.76
CA SER A 88 6.18 2.63 9.11
C SER A 88 6.32 3.34 7.76
N THR A 89 5.49 2.95 6.80
CA THR A 89 5.34 3.63 5.53
C THR A 89 3.88 3.66 5.14
N GLN A 90 3.47 4.66 4.36
CA GLN A 90 2.07 4.82 3.98
C GLN A 90 1.92 5.44 2.60
N ALA A 91 0.81 5.13 1.95
CA ALA A 91 0.41 5.81 0.72
C ALA A 91 -1.11 5.83 0.54
N PHE A 92 -1.59 6.86 -0.14
CA PHE A 92 -2.93 6.88 -0.70
C PHE A 92 -2.90 6.11 -2.02
N ILE A 93 -3.56 4.96 -2.04
CA ILE A 93 -3.45 4.01 -3.14
C ILE A 93 -4.62 4.23 -4.11
N GLU A 94 -4.30 4.36 -5.39
CA GLU A 94 -5.27 4.54 -6.48
C GLU A 94 -4.85 3.78 -7.74
N GLY A 95 -5.83 3.34 -8.53
CA GLY A 95 -5.62 2.74 -9.85
C GLY A 95 -5.77 1.22 -9.86
N ALA A 96 -5.43 0.61 -10.98
CA ALA A 96 -5.56 -0.83 -11.18
C ALA A 96 -4.27 -1.42 -11.75
N GLY A 97 -3.70 -2.40 -11.07
CA GLY A 97 -2.41 -2.96 -11.46
C GLY A 97 -1.73 -3.79 -10.39
N PHE A 98 -0.40 -3.68 -10.29
CA PHE A 98 0.38 -4.43 -9.32
C PHE A 98 1.43 -3.58 -8.62
N ILE A 99 1.78 -3.99 -7.40
CA ILE A 99 2.84 -3.39 -6.59
C ILE A 99 3.68 -4.53 -6.00
N ASN A 100 5.00 -4.42 -6.08
CA ASN A 100 5.92 -5.25 -5.32
C ASN A 100 6.55 -4.39 -4.23
N TYR A 101 6.43 -4.86 -2.98
CA TYR A 101 7.00 -4.25 -1.79
C TYR A 101 8.13 -5.14 -1.28
N VAL A 102 9.28 -4.52 -1.06
CA VAL A 102 10.44 -5.15 -0.42
C VAL A 102 10.36 -4.86 1.07
N VAL A 103 10.35 -5.92 1.87
CA VAL A 103 10.30 -5.87 3.33
C VAL A 103 11.70 -6.14 3.86
N LEU A 104 12.26 -5.13 4.53
CA LEU A 104 13.55 -5.18 5.18
C LEU A 104 13.39 -5.01 6.69
N ASN A 105 14.47 -5.24 7.43
CA ASN A 105 14.47 -5.06 8.87
C ASN A 105 14.24 -3.62 9.29
N ASP A 106 14.54 -2.63 8.44
CA ASP A 106 14.45 -1.20 8.69
C ASP A 106 13.18 -0.54 8.13
N GLY A 107 12.40 -1.25 7.30
CA GLY A 107 11.16 -0.72 6.76
C GLY A 107 10.59 -1.51 5.58
N ILE A 108 9.56 -0.95 4.96
CA ILE A 108 8.98 -1.45 3.71
C ILE A 108 9.20 -0.41 2.63
N PHE A 109 9.70 -0.87 1.50
CA PHE A 109 10.03 -0.04 0.36
C PHE A 109 9.28 -0.53 -0.88
N MET A 110 8.97 0.39 -1.78
CA MET A 110 8.39 0.06 -3.07
C MET A 110 9.51 -0.44 -3.99
N GLY A 111 9.41 -1.68 -4.46
CA GLY A 111 10.33 -2.25 -5.44
C GLY A 111 9.91 -1.89 -6.87
N MET A 112 8.71 -2.30 -7.27
CA MET A 112 8.13 -1.91 -8.57
C MET A 112 6.62 -1.73 -8.51
N ARG A 113 6.09 -0.91 -9.42
CA ARG A 113 4.65 -0.72 -9.58
C ARG A 113 4.26 -0.51 -11.03
N THR A 114 3.04 -0.90 -11.39
CA THR A 114 2.41 -0.51 -12.65
C THR A 114 0.92 -0.27 -12.45
N GLY A 115 0.34 0.63 -13.24
CA GLY A 115 -1.09 0.89 -13.25
C GLY A 115 -1.67 1.56 -11.99
N VAL A 116 -0.80 1.94 -11.04
CA VAL A 116 -1.17 2.64 -9.81
C VAL A 116 -0.54 4.02 -9.77
N ALA A 117 -1.23 4.99 -9.16
CA ALA A 117 -0.75 6.36 -9.07
C ALA A 117 0.32 6.55 -7.98
N CYS A 118 0.16 5.87 -6.84
CA CYS A 118 1.09 5.86 -5.71
C CYS A 118 1.15 4.53 -4.98
N ALA A 119 2.26 4.31 -4.29
CA ALA A 119 2.54 3.12 -3.48
C ALA A 119 3.29 3.51 -2.20
N ALA A 120 3.15 2.71 -1.15
CA ALA A 120 3.78 2.99 0.14
C ALA A 120 5.31 2.89 0.02
N GLY A 121 6.03 3.91 0.46
CA GLY A 121 7.49 4.00 0.29
C GLY A 121 7.93 4.60 -1.06
N ASP A 122 6.99 5.05 -1.89
CA ASP A 122 7.27 5.78 -3.14
C ASP A 122 6.72 7.23 -3.08
N CYS A 123 5.41 7.38 -2.84
CA CYS A 123 4.79 8.70 -2.74
C CYS A 123 3.76 8.78 -1.61
N GLY A 124 3.89 9.84 -0.79
CA GLY A 124 3.26 9.96 0.52
C GLY A 124 4.33 9.98 1.61
N ALA A 125 4.20 10.89 2.58
CA ALA A 125 5.21 11.13 3.61
C ALA A 125 5.70 9.80 4.21
N SER A 126 6.99 9.51 3.99
CA SER A 126 7.69 8.27 4.37
C SER A 126 7.85 8.08 5.89
N ARG A 127 7.05 8.77 6.71
CA ARG A 127 7.12 8.76 8.18
C ARG A 127 5.71 8.91 8.76
N GLY A 128 5.14 7.82 9.25
CA GLY A 128 3.91 7.79 10.06
C GLY A 128 4.22 7.61 11.55
#